data_AF-A0A392RZL1-F1
#
_entry.id   AF-A0A392RZL1-F1
#
_cell.length_a   1.000
_cell.length_b   1.000
_cell.length_c   1.000
_cell.angle_alpha   90.00
_cell.angle_beta   90.00
_cell.angle_gamma   90.00
#
_symmetry.space_group_name_H-M   'P 1'
#
loop_
_entity.id
_entity.type
_entity.pdbx_description
1 polymer ?
#
loop_
_entity_poly.entity_id
_entity_poly.type
_entity_poly.pdbx_seq_one_letter_code
_entity_poly.pdbx_strand_id
1 'polypeptide(L)'
;MSRRLGFLTGMESDVMLDAHVQAGFIVGLPFSKPGPYDFRSTNITQSISHLGATMLKHRLTPPPDEAYSLHRKLSGAFLACIKI
;
A
#
# COMPACT_ATOMS: atom_id res chain seq x y z
N MET A 1 7.51 7.32 -10.74
CA MET A 1 7.41 5.85 -10.92
C MET A 1 5.95 5.38 -11.00
N SER A 2 5.07 5.75 -10.05
CA SER A 2 3.69 5.23 -9.96
C SER A 2 2.83 5.43 -11.21
N ARG A 3 2.95 6.59 -11.90
CA ARG A 3 2.26 6.82 -13.18
C ARG A 3 2.71 5.87 -14.29
N ARG A 4 4.02 5.64 -14.40
CA ARG A 4 4.60 4.72 -15.38
C ARG A 4 4.20 3.27 -15.14
N LEU A 5 3.94 2.91 -13.87
CA LEU A 5 3.49 1.59 -13.47
C LEU A 5 1.96 1.43 -13.50
N GLY A 6 1.21 2.47 -13.90
CA GLY A 6 -0.25 2.42 -14.01
C GLY A 6 -1.02 2.49 -12.69
N PHE A 7 -0.36 2.80 -11.56
CA PHE A 7 -1.07 3.00 -10.29
C PHE A 7 -1.83 4.33 -10.24
N LEU A 8 -1.34 5.33 -10.98
CA LEU A 8 -1.90 6.67 -11.05
C LEU A 8 -1.96 7.13 -12.51
N THR A 9 -3.00 7.84 -12.88
CA THR A 9 -3.19 8.46 -14.20
C THR A 9 -2.43 9.79 -14.31
N GLY A 10 -2.25 10.48 -13.18
CA GLY A 10 -1.70 11.83 -13.10
C GLY A 10 -2.76 12.94 -13.00
N MET A 11 -4.04 12.58 -12.87
CA MET A 11 -5.14 13.54 -12.66
C MET A 11 -5.86 13.33 -11.32
N GLU A 12 -5.25 12.57 -10.41
CA GLU A 12 -5.80 12.27 -9.09
C GLU A 12 -5.98 13.53 -8.23
N SER A 13 -6.99 13.50 -7.36
CA SER A 13 -7.13 14.52 -6.33
C SER A 13 -6.01 14.43 -5.30
N ASP A 14 -5.75 15.53 -4.58
CA ASP A 14 -4.76 15.56 -3.50
C ASP A 14 -5.01 14.47 -2.45
N VAL A 15 -6.28 14.19 -2.15
CA VAL A 15 -6.68 13.11 -1.22
C VAL A 15 -6.22 11.73 -1.71
N MET A 16 -6.34 11.45 -3.00
CA MET A 16 -5.90 10.17 -3.58
C MET A 16 -4.37 10.10 -3.64
N LEU A 17 -3.70 11.20 -3.97
CA LEU A 17 -2.24 11.27 -4.00
C LEU A 17 -1.65 11.07 -2.60
N ASP A 18 -2.20 11.74 -1.60
CA ASP A 18 -1.78 11.62 -0.21
C ASP A 18 -2.01 10.19 0.30
N ALA A 19 -3.21 9.62 0.07
CA ALA A 19 -3.49 8.24 0.46
C ALA A 19 -2.54 7.23 -0.21
N HIS A 20 -2.24 7.41 -1.50
CA HIS A 20 -1.30 6.55 -2.24
C HIS A 20 0.12 6.64 -1.69
N VAL A 21 0.61 7.86 -1.40
CA VAL A 21 1.95 8.08 -0.84
C VAL A 21 2.05 7.52 0.58
N GLN A 22 1.07 7.79 1.44
CA GLN A 22 1.02 7.24 2.79
C GLN A 22 1.00 5.72 2.80
N ALA A 23 0.23 5.09 1.90
CA ALA A 23 0.21 3.63 1.78
C ALA A 23 1.59 3.09 1.43
N GLY A 24 2.30 3.75 0.51
CA GLY A 24 3.69 3.43 0.17
C GLY A 24 4.65 3.54 1.35
N PHE A 25 4.55 4.60 2.15
CA PHE A 25 5.38 4.75 3.36
C PHE A 25 5.15 3.64 4.37
N ILE A 26 3.89 3.28 4.63
CA ILE A 26 3.54 2.26 5.62
C ILE A 26 4.05 0.89 5.18
N VAL A 27 3.87 0.54 3.89
CA VAL A 27 4.47 -0.67 3.31
C VAL A 27 6.00 -0.65 3.38
N GLY A 28 6.60 0.53 3.30
CA GLY A 28 8.05 0.73 3.38
C GLY A 28 8.64 0.58 4.79
N LEU A 29 7.83 0.64 5.86
CA LEU A 29 8.33 0.62 7.24
C LEU A 29 9.26 -0.55 7.57
N PRO A 30 8.97 -1.81 7.16
CA PRO A 30 9.85 -2.94 7.42
C PRO A 30 11.23 -2.84 6.77
N PHE A 31 11.36 -2.00 5.74
CA PHE A 31 12.59 -1.80 4.98
C PHE A 31 13.34 -0.53 5.40
N SER A 32 12.78 0.26 6.32
CA SER A 32 13.33 1.57 6.70
C SER A 32 14.64 1.48 7.51
N LYS A 33 14.91 0.32 8.13
CA LYS A 33 16.11 0.08 8.94
C LYS A 33 16.66 -1.31 8.65
N PRO A 34 17.99 -1.49 8.74
CA PRO A 34 18.58 -2.82 8.68
C PRO A 34 18.21 -3.63 9.93
N GLY A 35 17.98 -4.94 9.74
CA GLY A 35 17.68 -5.89 10.81
C GLY A 35 16.22 -6.38 10.83
N PRO A 36 15.85 -7.19 11.83
CA PRO A 36 14.49 -7.71 11.97
C PRO A 36 13.48 -6.59 12.20
N TYR A 37 12.28 -6.73 11.64
CA TYR A 37 11.16 -5.84 11.87
C TYR A 37 10.06 -6.57 12.65
N ASP A 38 9.51 -5.93 13.67
CA ASP A 38 8.39 -6.46 14.43
C ASP A 38 7.06 -6.11 13.76
N PHE A 39 6.50 -7.08 13.05
CA PHE A 39 5.22 -6.95 12.38
C PHE A 39 4.02 -7.00 13.35
N ARG A 40 4.18 -7.56 14.55
CA ARG A 40 3.08 -7.73 15.51
C ARG A 40 2.75 -6.45 16.27
N SER A 41 3.75 -5.67 16.62
CA SER A 41 3.55 -4.44 17.40
C SER A 41 3.08 -3.24 16.60
N THR A 42 2.87 -3.38 15.29
CA THR A 42 2.54 -2.26 14.40
C THR A 42 1.16 -2.37 13.77
N ASN A 43 0.45 -1.24 13.68
CA ASN A 43 -0.91 -1.16 13.12
C ASN A 43 -0.94 -1.16 11.57
N ILE A 44 0.05 -1.77 10.91
CA ILE A 44 0.22 -1.72 9.45
C ILE A 44 -1.06 -2.15 8.73
N THR A 45 -1.64 -3.28 9.13
CA THR A 45 -2.84 -3.83 8.46
C THR A 45 -4.01 -2.86 8.56
N GLN A 46 -4.27 -2.30 9.75
CA GLN A 46 -5.37 -1.37 9.96
C GLN A 46 -5.18 -0.07 9.16
N SER A 47 -3.97 0.49 9.17
CA SER A 47 -3.67 1.71 8.43
C SER A 47 -3.79 1.51 6.91
N ILE A 48 -3.28 0.40 6.38
CA ILE A 48 -3.41 0.07 4.94
C ILE A 48 -4.87 -0.16 4.56
N SER A 49 -5.67 -0.83 5.40
CA SER A 49 -7.11 -1.00 5.13
C SER A 49 -7.84 0.34 5.06
N HIS A 50 -7.53 1.27 5.97
CA HIS A 50 -8.14 2.60 5.98
C HIS A 50 -7.76 3.40 4.72
N LEU A 51 -6.48 3.45 4.39
CA LEU A 51 -5.99 4.12 3.18
C LEU A 51 -6.55 3.48 1.91
N GLY A 52 -6.66 2.15 1.87
CA GLY A 52 -7.27 1.41 0.77
C GLY A 52 -8.72 1.79 0.54
N ALA A 53 -9.51 2.01 1.59
CA ALA A 53 -10.88 2.51 1.47
C ALA A 53 -10.94 3.91 0.84
N THR A 54 -10.05 4.81 1.24
CA THR A 54 -9.91 6.15 0.63
C THR A 54 -9.54 6.03 -0.84
N MET A 55 -8.56 5.19 -1.19
CA MET A 55 -8.14 4.99 -2.58
C MET A 55 -9.25 4.40 -3.44
N LEU A 56 -10.04 3.46 -2.92
CA LEU A 56 -11.18 2.89 -3.63
C LEU A 56 -12.27 3.93 -3.92
N LYS A 57 -12.48 4.89 -3.02
CA LYS A 57 -13.46 5.96 -3.20
C LYS A 57 -13.02 7.02 -4.21
N HIS A 58 -11.72 7.32 -4.27
CA HIS A 58 -11.18 8.41 -5.08
C HIS A 58 -10.46 7.97 -6.37
N ARG A 59 -10.38 6.66 -6.65
CA ARG A 59 -9.77 6.15 -7.89
C ARG A 59 -10.52 6.64 -9.13
N LEU A 60 -9.77 7.11 -10.12
CA LEU A 60 -10.31 7.51 -11.42
C LEU A 60 -10.49 6.31 -12.36
N THR A 61 -9.60 5.34 -12.27
CA THR A 61 -9.59 4.13 -13.09
C THR A 61 -9.22 2.91 -12.25
N PRO A 62 -9.64 1.70 -12.64
CA PRO A 62 -9.11 0.49 -12.02
C PRO A 62 -7.59 0.38 -12.27
N PRO A 63 -6.80 -0.07 -11.28
CA PRO A 63 -5.39 -0.37 -11.49
C PRO A 63 -5.22 -1.62 -12.37
N PRO A 64 -4.04 -1.80 -12.99
CA PRO A 64 -3.74 -2.96 -13.84
C PRO A 64 -3.66 -4.28 -13.04
N ASP A 65 -3.79 -5.43 -13.71
CA ASP A 65 -3.82 -6.75 -13.07
C ASP A 65 -2.52 -7.08 -12.30
N GLU A 66 -1.39 -6.57 -12.78
CA GLU A 66 -0.09 -6.70 -12.13
C GLU A 66 -0.07 -5.99 -10.78
N ALA A 67 -0.73 -4.83 -10.66
CA ALA A 67 -0.85 -4.09 -9.40
C ALA A 67 -1.67 -4.88 -8.37
N TYR A 68 -2.79 -5.49 -8.79
CA TYR A 68 -3.57 -6.36 -7.90
C TYR A 68 -2.76 -7.59 -7.46
N SER A 69 -2.03 -8.20 -8.38
CA SER A 69 -1.17 -9.35 -8.09
C SER A 69 -0.06 -9.01 -7.11
N LEU A 70 0.57 -7.83 -7.26
CA LEU A 70 1.56 -7.31 -6.33
C LEU A 70 0.96 -7.08 -4.94
N HIS A 71 -0.19 -6.39 -4.86
CA HIS A 71 -0.86 -6.13 -3.58
C HIS A 71 -1.21 -7.42 -2.84
N ARG A 72 -1.73 -8.44 -3.54
CA ARG A 72 -2.05 -9.74 -2.91
C ARG A 72 -0.82 -10.45 -2.35
N LYS A 73 0.29 -10.50 -3.12
CA LYS A 73 1.54 -11.13 -2.68
C LYS A 73 2.10 -10.44 -1.44
N LEU A 74 2.14 -9.10 -1.46
CA LEU A 74 2.66 -8.31 -0.36
C LEU A 74 1.81 -8.45 0.91
N SER A 75 0.48 -8.34 0.79
CA SER A 75 -0.44 -8.53 1.91
C SER A 75 -0.31 -9.93 2.52
N GLY A 76 -0.16 -10.97 1.69
CA GLY A 76 0.06 -12.33 2.16
C GLY A 76 1.34 -12.48 2.97
N ALA A 77 2.44 -11.90 2.50
CA ALA A 77 3.72 -11.90 3.21
C ALA A 77 3.62 -11.17 4.57
N PHE A 78 3.01 -9.98 4.60
CA PHE A 78 2.84 -9.21 5.83
C PHE A 78 1.97 -9.96 6.84
N LEU A 79 0.84 -10.53 6.41
CA LEU A 79 -0.04 -11.30 7.29
C LEU A 79 0.63 -12.58 7.81
N ALA A 80 1.47 -13.23 7.01
CA ALA A 80 2.28 -14.35 7.49
C ALA A 80 3.28 -13.87 8.57
N CYS A 81 3.97 -12.75 8.33
CA CYS A 81 4.91 -12.15 9.29
C CYS A 81 4.25 -11.66 10.59
N ILE A 82 2.96 -11.29 10.56
CA ILE A 82 2.20 -10.93 11.77
C ILE A 82 1.85 -12.18 12.60
N LYS A 83 1.60 -13.32 11.95
CA LYS A 83 1.18 -14.55 12.63
C LYS A 83 2.34 -15.31 13.26
N ILE A 84 3.53 -15.31 12.64
CA ILE A 84 4.77 -15.88 13.20
C ILE A 84 5.23 -15.11 14.43
#